data_AF-A0A6N2CUX0-F1
#
_entry.id   AF-A0A6N2CUX0-F1
#
_cell.length_a   1.000
_cell.length_b   1.000
_cell.length_c   1.000
_cell.angle_alpha   90.00
_cell.angle_beta   90.00
_cell.angle_gamma   90.00
#
_symmetry.space_group_name_H-M   'P 1'
#
loop_
_entity.id
_entity.type
_entity.pdbx_description
1 polymer ?
#
loop_
_entity_poly.entity_id
_entity_poly.type
_entity_poly.pdbx_seq_one_letter_code
_entity_poly.pdbx_strand_id
1 'polypeptide(L)'
;MSENPVFLAHCCDLNSSGKWSDWQKYCYDNKIQQPFKQIFRELYLPTPDEEFKQTVSSRYSGYQLQTKKAVALFKTRGWTLDYEQGLQKVFHKQKIIAEVFAIADWFAPSEVEGPKLETIRFIDHNSYTDVPFRDVPPYIFSEVMRDIDLVVSVAFAAGVDPETSLSTIDLRRAIARESARLFKLKNVEFQDRHIIIEGHYTNYSLHLGSGVVHKRPGGFINIIPVHSSHRGRIFLPFMDEDPKTAEIVSKMLLLAEDKKLKDPTILTQIHN
;
A
#
# COMPACT_ATOMS: atom_id res chain seq x y z
N MET A 1 9.41 43.33 -1.65
CA MET A 1 8.34 42.31 -1.57
C MET A 1 9.01 41.04 -1.08
N SER A 2 8.68 40.54 0.10
CA SER A 2 9.12 39.21 0.52
C SER A 2 8.46 38.21 -0.42
N GLU A 3 9.23 37.56 -1.28
CA GLU A 3 8.75 36.48 -2.13
C GLU A 3 8.31 35.34 -1.20
N ASN A 4 7.00 35.15 -1.07
CA ASN A 4 6.49 33.96 -0.39
C ASN A 4 6.79 32.77 -1.31
N PRO A 5 7.61 31.80 -0.86
CA PRO A 5 7.94 30.66 -1.68
C PRO A 5 6.66 29.88 -2.03
N VAL A 6 6.49 29.58 -3.32
CA VAL A 6 5.39 28.75 -3.82
C VAL A 6 5.82 27.28 -3.70
N PHE A 7 5.01 26.48 -3.02
CA PHE A 7 5.24 25.04 -2.87
C PHE A 7 4.17 24.25 -3.62
N LEU A 8 4.55 23.07 -4.11
CA LEU A 8 3.59 22.09 -4.61
C LEU A 8 2.84 21.50 -3.42
N ALA A 9 1.51 21.63 -3.39
CA ALA A 9 0.69 21.07 -2.31
C ALA A 9 0.80 19.53 -2.26
N HIS A 10 1.04 18.98 -1.07
CA HIS A 10 1.05 17.55 -0.83
C HIS A 10 -0.27 17.09 -0.18
N CYS A 11 -0.71 15.85 -0.42
CA CYS A 11 -1.90 15.30 0.22
C CYS A 11 -1.79 15.28 1.76
N CYS A 12 -0.58 15.18 2.30
CA CYS A 12 -0.32 15.31 3.73
C CYS A 12 -0.78 16.68 4.28
N ASP A 13 -0.37 17.78 3.64
CA ASP A 13 -0.72 19.14 4.11
C ASP A 13 -2.23 19.38 3.99
N LEU A 14 -2.83 18.90 2.90
CA LEU A 14 -4.27 19.00 2.69
C LEU A 14 -5.05 18.17 3.71
N ASN A 15 -4.54 16.99 4.08
CA ASN A 15 -5.15 16.14 5.11
C ASN A 15 -5.04 16.79 6.49
N SER A 16 -3.85 17.28 6.87
CA SER A 16 -3.63 17.98 8.14
C SER A 16 -4.46 19.26 8.27
N SER A 17 -4.80 19.91 7.17
CA SER A 17 -5.69 21.08 7.17
C SER A 17 -7.19 20.74 7.12
N GLY A 18 -7.56 19.46 6.98
CA GLY A 18 -8.95 19.00 6.85
C GLY A 18 -9.61 19.34 5.51
N LYS A 19 -8.87 19.88 4.54
CA LYS A 19 -9.39 20.37 3.25
C LYS A 19 -9.22 19.38 2.10
N TRP A 20 -8.65 18.20 2.37
CA TRP A 20 -8.25 17.28 1.31
C TRP A 20 -9.43 16.79 0.46
N SER A 21 -10.50 16.37 1.11
CA SER A 21 -11.75 15.97 0.47
C SER A 21 -12.41 17.12 -0.30
N ASP A 22 -12.37 18.34 0.23
CA ASP A 22 -12.92 19.52 -0.43
C ASP A 22 -12.21 19.82 -1.75
N TRP A 23 -10.88 19.72 -1.78
CA TRP A 23 -10.09 19.90 -3.00
C TRP A 23 -10.34 18.79 -4.02
N GLN A 24 -10.44 17.53 -3.57
CA GLN A 24 -10.78 16.40 -4.45
C GLN A 24 -12.16 16.58 -5.07
N LYS A 25 -13.16 16.97 -4.26
CA LYS A 25 -14.51 17.30 -4.74
C LYS A 25 -14.47 18.45 -5.74
N TYR A 26 -13.77 19.54 -5.41
CA TYR A 26 -13.63 20.70 -6.29
C TYR A 26 -13.04 20.32 -7.66
N CYS A 27 -11.98 19.51 -7.71
CA CYS A 27 -11.40 19.07 -8.98
C CYS A 27 -12.34 18.18 -9.78
N TYR A 28 -13.14 17.34 -9.11
CA TYR A 28 -14.14 16.52 -9.78
C TYR A 28 -15.28 17.38 -10.38
N ASP A 29 -15.87 18.26 -9.57
CA ASP A 29 -16.98 19.13 -9.96
C ASP A 29 -16.58 20.07 -11.11
N ASN A 30 -15.32 20.52 -11.13
CA ASN A 30 -14.80 21.43 -12.15
C ASN A 30 -14.03 20.72 -13.28
N LYS A 31 -14.01 19.38 -13.31
CA LYS A 31 -13.32 18.57 -14.33
C LYS A 31 -11.84 18.94 -14.52
N ILE A 32 -11.17 19.31 -13.42
CA ILE A 32 -9.76 19.70 -13.43
C ILE A 32 -8.90 18.44 -13.55
N GLN A 33 -8.19 18.32 -14.67
CA GLN A 33 -7.23 17.24 -14.90
C GLN A 33 -5.88 17.60 -14.32
N GLN A 34 -5.35 16.74 -13.45
CA GLN A 34 -4.02 16.93 -12.87
C GLN A 34 -2.96 16.27 -13.78
N PRO A 35 -1.81 16.91 -14.01
CA PRO A 35 -0.74 16.34 -14.84
C PRO A 35 -0.15 15.03 -14.24
N PHE A 36 -0.36 14.82 -12.95
CA PHE A 36 -0.11 13.58 -12.22
C PHE A 36 -1.09 13.48 -11.04
N LYS A 37 -1.26 12.29 -10.44
CA LYS A 37 -2.05 12.13 -9.22
C LYS A 37 -1.45 12.95 -8.07
N GLN A 38 -1.97 14.15 -7.83
CA GLN A 38 -1.51 15.04 -6.77
C GLN A 38 -2.47 15.02 -5.59
N ILE A 39 -3.72 15.46 -5.78
CA ILE A 39 -4.71 15.45 -4.69
C ILE A 39 -5.44 14.11 -4.60
N PHE A 40 -5.43 13.31 -5.66
CA PHE A 40 -5.94 11.92 -5.64
C PHE A 40 -4.82 10.92 -5.32
N ARG A 41 -3.71 11.41 -4.77
CA ARG A 41 -2.57 10.61 -4.37
C ARG A 41 -2.92 9.86 -3.09
N GLU A 42 -2.76 8.55 -3.12
CA GLU A 42 -2.85 7.69 -1.94
C GLU A 42 -1.95 8.23 -0.80
N LEU A 43 -2.54 8.45 0.37
CA LEU A 43 -1.87 8.96 1.57
C LEU A 43 -1.62 7.82 2.56
N TYR A 44 -0.36 7.65 2.94
CA TYR A 44 0.07 6.75 4.01
C TYR A 44 0.51 7.57 5.23
N LEU A 45 -0.05 7.23 6.38
CA LEU A 45 0.35 7.74 7.70
C LEU A 45 0.86 6.56 8.54
N PRO A 46 1.65 6.80 9.59
CA PRO A 46 1.95 5.78 10.59
C PRO A 46 0.66 5.14 11.12
N THR A 47 0.63 3.82 11.20
CA THR A 47 -0.44 3.05 11.82
C THR A 47 -0.22 3.02 13.34
N PRO A 48 -1.23 2.67 14.15
CA PRO A 48 -1.07 2.58 15.60
C PRO A 48 0.07 1.65 16.06
N ASP A 49 0.32 0.56 15.34
CA ASP A 49 1.44 -0.36 15.62
C ASP A 49 2.81 0.30 15.34
N GLU A 50 2.90 1.06 14.25
CA GLU A 50 4.10 1.83 13.89
C GLU A 50 4.33 3.00 14.84
N GLU A 51 3.27 3.66 15.32
CA GLU A 51 3.37 4.69 16.36
C GLU A 51 3.87 4.09 17.68
N PHE A 52 3.44 2.87 18.02
CA PHE A 52 3.92 2.15 19.20
C PHE A 52 5.40 1.74 19.07
N LYS A 53 5.79 1.19 17.91
CA LYS A 53 7.19 0.79 17.62
C LYS A 53 8.12 1.97 17.35
N GLN A 54 7.56 3.12 17.00
CA GLN A 54 8.18 4.42 16.74
C GLN A 54 9.13 4.49 15.54
N THR A 55 10.02 3.52 15.32
CA THR A 55 11.12 3.66 14.33
C THR A 55 11.09 2.61 13.22
N VAL A 56 10.28 1.57 13.36
CA VAL A 56 10.25 0.44 12.43
C VAL A 56 8.84 0.09 11.97
N SER A 57 8.70 -0.11 10.66
CA SER A 57 7.47 -0.55 10.02
C SER A 57 7.67 -1.94 9.47
N SER A 58 6.78 -2.86 9.83
CA SER A 58 6.69 -4.22 9.28
C SER A 58 5.52 -4.35 8.31
N ARG A 59 4.99 -3.23 7.80
CA ARG A 59 3.75 -3.19 7.01
C ARG A 59 3.78 -4.07 5.76
N TYR A 60 4.97 -4.22 5.18
CA TYR A 60 5.21 -5.06 4.01
C TYR A 60 6.07 -6.28 4.34
N SER A 61 6.19 -6.66 5.62
CA SER A 61 6.88 -7.90 6.00
C SER A 61 6.19 -9.09 5.34
N GLY A 62 6.98 -10.00 4.78
CA GLY A 62 6.48 -11.22 4.15
C GLY A 62 6.31 -11.14 2.64
N TYR A 63 6.33 -9.96 2.03
CA TYR A 63 6.13 -9.82 0.58
C TYR A 63 7.41 -10.21 -0.18
N GLN A 64 7.32 -11.35 -0.86
CA GLN A 64 8.34 -11.87 -1.77
C GLN A 64 8.26 -11.14 -3.11
N LEU A 65 9.39 -10.63 -3.62
CA LEU A 65 9.43 -9.85 -4.86
C LEU A 65 10.21 -10.55 -5.99
N GLN A 66 9.81 -10.29 -7.23
CA GLN A 66 10.55 -10.59 -8.45
C GLN A 66 11.70 -9.57 -8.59
N THR A 67 12.94 -10.02 -8.36
CA THR A 67 14.13 -9.17 -8.21
C THR A 67 14.28 -8.14 -9.34
N LYS A 68 14.29 -8.58 -10.61
CA LYS A 68 14.50 -7.68 -11.77
C LYS A 68 13.45 -6.58 -11.86
N LYS A 69 12.16 -6.92 -11.66
CA LYS A 69 11.06 -5.95 -11.70
C LYS A 69 11.14 -4.98 -10.53
N ALA A 70 11.39 -5.49 -9.32
CA ALA A 70 11.50 -4.67 -8.12
C ALA A 70 12.67 -3.67 -8.23
N VAL A 71 13.86 -4.14 -8.61
CA VAL A 71 15.05 -3.27 -8.78
C VAL A 71 14.81 -2.19 -9.84
N ALA A 72 14.18 -2.52 -10.97
CA ALA A 72 13.85 -1.53 -11.99
C ALA A 72 12.86 -0.46 -11.48
N LEU A 73 11.82 -0.88 -10.74
CA LEU A 73 10.85 0.04 -10.14
C LEU A 73 11.45 0.92 -9.06
N PHE A 74 12.34 0.40 -8.23
CA PHE A 74 13.06 1.17 -7.21
C PHE A 74 14.00 2.19 -7.85
N LYS A 75 14.83 1.79 -8.83
CA LYS A 75 15.75 2.69 -9.53
C LYS A 75 15.04 3.88 -10.19
N THR A 76 13.92 3.63 -10.86
CA THR A 76 13.10 4.70 -11.48
C THR A 76 12.51 5.70 -10.48
N ARG A 77 12.59 5.42 -9.18
CA ARG A 77 12.10 6.26 -8.07
C ARG A 77 13.22 6.86 -7.22
N GLY A 78 14.47 6.76 -7.67
CA GLY A 78 15.62 7.32 -6.96
C GLY A 78 16.06 6.50 -5.75
N TRP A 79 15.63 5.24 -5.66
CA TRP A 79 16.20 4.30 -4.71
C TRP A 79 17.52 3.75 -5.25
N THR A 80 18.49 3.61 -4.36
CA THR A 80 19.80 3.04 -4.62
C THR A 80 19.87 1.68 -3.95
N LEU A 81 20.42 0.72 -4.68
CA LEU A 81 20.70 -0.61 -4.16
C LEU A 81 22.21 -0.75 -4.05
N ASP A 82 22.69 -0.90 -2.82
CA ASP A 82 24.10 -1.06 -2.49
C ASP A 82 24.33 -2.39 -1.77
N TYR A 83 25.52 -2.99 -1.95
CA TYR A 83 25.86 -4.27 -1.35
C TYR A 83 26.05 -4.19 0.18
N GLU A 84 26.55 -3.06 0.69
CA GLU A 84 26.82 -2.87 2.12
C GLU A 84 25.64 -2.22 2.83
N GLN A 85 25.00 -1.24 2.18
CA GLN A 85 23.94 -0.42 2.77
C GLN A 85 22.52 -0.92 2.43
N GLY A 86 22.40 -1.88 1.52
CA GLY A 86 21.12 -2.43 1.09
C GLY A 86 20.30 -1.47 0.23
N LEU A 87 18.97 -1.60 0.28
CA LEU A 87 18.04 -0.79 -0.51
C LEU A 87 17.68 0.49 0.26
N GLN A 88 18.06 1.64 -0.28
CA GLN A 88 17.87 2.92 0.39
C GLN A 88 17.46 4.07 -0.54
N LYS A 89 16.89 5.13 0.03
CA LYS A 89 16.60 6.39 -0.67
C LYS A 89 16.96 7.58 0.20
N VAL A 90 17.76 8.49 -0.34
CA VAL A 90 18.31 9.63 0.41
C VAL A 90 17.53 10.91 0.11
N PHE A 91 17.04 11.55 1.16
CA PHE A 91 16.37 12.85 1.14
C PHE A 91 17.34 13.93 1.63
N HIS A 92 18.27 14.36 0.78
CA HIS A 92 19.39 15.24 1.15
C HIS A 92 18.98 16.54 1.87
N LYS A 93 17.87 17.17 1.46
CA LYS A 93 17.40 18.42 2.07
C LYS A 93 16.96 18.22 3.53
N GLN A 94 16.37 17.07 3.83
CA GLN A 94 15.86 16.71 5.16
C GLN A 94 16.87 15.90 5.96
N LYS A 95 17.98 15.49 5.33
CA LYS A 95 19.02 14.64 5.93
C LYS A 95 18.43 13.33 6.47
N ILE A 96 17.50 12.74 5.73
CA ILE A 96 16.86 11.47 6.07
C ILE A 96 17.22 10.43 5.01
N ILE A 97 17.53 9.22 5.44
CA ILE A 97 17.67 8.03 4.62
C ILE A 97 16.49 7.12 4.93
N ALA A 98 15.76 6.67 3.91
CA ALA A 98 14.80 5.60 4.06
C ALA A 98 15.47 4.28 3.68
N GLU A 99 15.41 3.28 4.54
CA GLU A 99 15.99 1.95 4.31
C GLU A 99 14.91 0.88 4.28
N VAL A 100 15.07 -0.08 3.39
CA VAL A 100 14.24 -1.27 3.28
C VAL A 100 15.12 -2.50 3.48
N PHE A 101 14.85 -3.23 4.56
CA PHE A 101 15.47 -4.52 4.82
C PHE A 101 14.64 -5.65 4.19
N ALA A 102 15.32 -6.57 3.51
CA ALA A 102 14.75 -7.78 2.96
C ALA A 102 15.62 -8.98 3.30
N ILE A 103 14.99 -10.13 3.55
CA ILE A 103 15.66 -11.42 3.64
C ILE A 103 15.85 -11.91 2.21
N ALA A 104 17.10 -12.21 1.84
CA ALA A 104 17.61 -12.59 0.52
C ALA A 104 18.24 -11.47 -0.32
N ASP A 105 19.05 -11.91 -1.27
CA ASP A 105 19.99 -11.09 -2.02
C ASP A 105 19.29 -10.40 -3.21
N TRP A 106 19.27 -9.06 -3.20
CA TRP A 106 18.82 -8.24 -4.34
C TRP A 106 19.64 -8.44 -5.61
N PHE A 107 20.78 -9.11 -5.51
CA PHE A 107 21.73 -9.40 -6.57
C PHE A 107 21.72 -10.88 -6.99
N ALA A 108 20.88 -11.73 -6.37
CA ALA A 108 20.78 -13.14 -6.73
C ALA A 108 20.35 -13.32 -8.20
N PRO A 109 21.10 -14.11 -9.01
CA PRO A 109 20.73 -14.40 -10.40
C PRO A 109 19.48 -15.28 -10.52
N SER A 110 19.20 -16.10 -9.50
CA SER A 110 18.05 -17.01 -9.49
C SER A 110 16.77 -16.26 -9.09
N GLU A 111 15.74 -16.37 -9.92
CA GLU A 111 14.38 -15.88 -9.59
C GLU A 111 13.63 -16.81 -8.62
N VAL A 112 14.31 -17.85 -8.13
CA VAL A 112 13.74 -18.91 -7.27
C VAL A 112 13.45 -18.41 -5.86
N GLU A 113 14.29 -17.51 -5.33
CA GLU A 113 14.11 -16.85 -4.03
C GLU A 113 14.51 -15.38 -4.13
N GLY A 114 13.60 -14.53 -4.61
CA GLY A 114 13.87 -13.08 -4.65
C GLY A 114 14.00 -12.44 -3.26
N PRO A 115 14.04 -11.10 -3.16
CA PRO A 115 14.03 -10.43 -1.86
C PRO A 115 12.65 -10.50 -1.21
N LYS A 116 12.60 -10.95 0.04
CA LYS A 116 11.42 -10.93 0.90
C LYS A 116 11.49 -9.73 1.83
N LEU A 117 10.60 -8.75 1.64
CA LEU A 117 10.57 -7.55 2.47
C LEU A 117 10.32 -7.90 3.94
N GLU A 118 10.96 -7.17 4.86
CA GLU A 118 10.80 -7.35 6.30
C GLU A 118 10.50 -6.03 7.01
N THR A 119 11.42 -5.07 6.95
CA THR A 119 11.28 -3.82 7.72
C THR A 119 11.65 -2.59 6.91
N ILE A 120 11.03 -1.48 7.30
CA ILE A 120 11.31 -0.15 6.79
C ILE A 120 11.68 0.73 7.96
N ARG A 121 12.78 1.47 7.82
CA ARG A 121 13.25 2.43 8.82
C ARG A 121 13.63 3.75 8.16
N PHE A 122 13.68 4.81 8.96
CA PHE A 122 14.22 6.10 8.57
C PHE A 122 15.40 6.42 9.47
N ILE A 123 16.49 6.90 8.89
CA ILE A 123 17.75 7.13 9.57
C ILE A 123 18.21 8.56 9.32
N ASP A 124 18.77 9.21 10.34
CA ASP A 124 19.39 10.52 10.17
C ASP A 124 20.70 10.36 9.41
N HIS A 125 20.86 11.11 8.32
CA HIS A 125 22.00 11.01 7.41
C HIS A 125 23.33 11.45 8.07
N ASN A 126 23.31 12.20 9.17
CA ASN A 126 24.54 12.62 9.85
C ASN A 126 24.94 11.65 10.96
N SER A 127 23.99 11.24 11.81
CA SER A 127 24.28 10.38 12.97
C SER A 127 24.15 8.89 12.69
N TYR A 128 23.52 8.50 11.57
CA TYR A 128 23.20 7.11 11.23
C TYR A 128 22.36 6.39 12.30
N THR A 129 21.51 7.15 13.01
CA THR A 129 20.59 6.61 14.02
C THR A 129 19.15 6.65 13.52
N ASP A 130 18.34 5.70 13.99
CA ASP A 130 16.91 5.66 13.70
C ASP A 130 16.20 6.97 14.08
N VAL A 131 15.36 7.45 13.17
CA VAL A 131 14.49 8.61 13.35
C VAL A 131 13.10 8.11 13.68
N PRO A 132 12.51 8.51 14.82
CA PRO A 132 11.12 8.21 15.13
C PRO A 132 10.19 8.73 14.04
N PHE A 133 9.15 7.97 13.68
CA PHE A 133 8.20 8.33 12.62
C PHE A 133 7.50 9.67 12.87
N ARG A 134 7.34 10.08 14.12
CA ARG A 134 6.81 11.41 14.50
C ARG A 134 7.73 12.57 14.08
N ASP A 135 9.03 12.30 13.95
CA ASP A 135 10.07 13.27 13.60
C ASP A 135 10.43 13.19 12.10
N VAL A 136 9.93 12.18 11.38
CA VAL A 136 10.00 12.09 9.91
C VAL A 136 8.95 13.02 9.29
N PRO A 137 9.30 13.91 8.34
CA PRO A 137 8.32 14.71 7.63
C PRO A 137 7.21 13.81 7.03
N PRO A 138 5.92 14.08 7.28
CA PRO A 138 4.83 13.17 6.91
C PRO A 138 4.80 12.82 5.42
N TYR A 139 5.14 13.77 4.54
CA TYR A 139 5.20 13.53 3.11
C TYR A 139 6.34 12.56 2.73
N ILE A 140 7.48 12.57 3.44
CA ILE A 140 8.57 11.60 3.21
C ILE A 140 8.09 10.20 3.56
N PHE A 141 7.48 10.03 4.74
CA PHE A 141 6.91 8.75 5.14
C PHE A 141 5.90 8.26 4.09
N SER A 142 5.00 9.15 3.66
CA SER A 142 3.98 8.82 2.67
C SER A 142 4.55 8.38 1.32
N GLU A 143 5.52 9.13 0.80
CA GLU A 143 6.14 8.85 -0.50
C GLU A 143 6.96 7.56 -0.47
N VAL A 144 7.67 7.29 0.64
CA VAL A 144 8.39 6.03 0.83
C VAL A 144 7.44 4.85 0.85
N MET A 145 6.37 4.92 1.65
CA MET A 145 5.38 3.85 1.71
C MET A 145 4.70 3.64 0.36
N ARG A 146 4.40 4.72 -0.38
CA ARG A 146 3.83 4.67 -1.73
C ARG A 146 4.76 3.99 -2.74
N ASP A 147 6.06 4.30 -2.69
CA ASP A 147 7.05 3.66 -3.57
C ASP A 147 7.08 2.14 -3.33
N ILE A 148 7.12 1.73 -2.05
CA ILE A 148 7.16 0.32 -1.65
C ILE A 148 5.84 -0.38 -2.01
N ASP A 149 4.70 0.27 -1.77
CA ASP A 149 3.38 -0.25 -2.10
C ASP A 149 3.26 -0.58 -3.58
N LEU A 150 3.73 0.31 -4.45
CA LEU A 150 3.74 0.08 -5.88
C LEU A 150 4.67 -1.06 -6.27
N VAL A 151 5.86 -1.13 -5.68
CA VAL A 151 6.79 -2.24 -5.94
C VAL A 151 6.16 -3.56 -5.54
N VAL A 152 5.57 -3.65 -4.35
CA VAL A 152 4.82 -4.83 -3.91
C VAL A 152 3.68 -5.14 -4.87
N SER A 153 2.92 -4.12 -5.30
CA SER A 153 1.81 -4.27 -6.24
C SER A 153 2.21 -4.84 -7.60
N VAL A 154 3.41 -4.53 -8.10
CA VAL A 154 3.81 -4.83 -9.49
C VAL A 154 4.82 -5.98 -9.56
N ALA A 155 5.66 -6.12 -8.54
CA ALA A 155 6.75 -7.09 -8.49
C ALA A 155 6.49 -8.23 -7.49
N PHE A 156 5.32 -8.35 -6.87
CA PHE A 156 5.04 -9.51 -6.01
C PHE A 156 5.21 -10.83 -6.76
N ALA A 157 6.06 -11.72 -6.22
CA ALA A 157 6.24 -13.08 -6.68
C ALA A 157 5.19 -13.96 -5.98
N ALA A 158 3.97 -14.00 -6.51
CA ALA A 158 3.09 -15.13 -6.25
C ALA A 158 3.78 -16.36 -6.84
N GLY A 159 3.90 -17.45 -6.09
CA GLY A 159 4.67 -18.63 -6.52
C GLY A 159 4.39 -19.02 -7.97
N VAL A 160 5.47 -19.08 -8.76
CA VAL A 160 5.63 -19.62 -10.14
C VAL A 160 5.35 -18.68 -11.33
N ASP A 161 6.36 -18.63 -12.23
CA ASP A 161 6.54 -18.10 -13.60
C ASP A 161 6.31 -16.60 -13.92
N PRO A 162 7.22 -15.91 -14.67
CA PRO A 162 7.16 -14.47 -14.98
C PRO A 162 5.95 -13.99 -15.81
N GLU A 163 5.13 -14.89 -16.36
CA GLU A 163 3.86 -14.56 -17.05
C GLU A 163 2.73 -14.12 -16.09
N THR A 164 2.92 -14.22 -14.77
CA THR A 164 1.94 -13.93 -13.70
C THR A 164 1.56 -12.45 -13.45
N SER A 165 1.96 -11.50 -14.30
CA SER A 165 1.68 -10.07 -14.05
C SER A 165 0.29 -9.56 -14.49
N LEU A 166 -0.42 -10.33 -15.32
CA LEU A 166 -1.80 -10.04 -15.75
C LEU A 166 -2.73 -11.22 -15.46
N SER A 167 -2.31 -12.44 -15.77
CA SER A 167 -3.08 -13.68 -15.59
C SER A 167 -3.51 -13.91 -14.14
N THR A 168 -2.65 -13.62 -13.15
CA THR A 168 -2.98 -13.74 -11.72
C THR A 168 -3.96 -12.67 -11.24
N ILE A 169 -3.82 -11.43 -11.71
CA ILE A 169 -4.76 -10.34 -11.37
C ILE A 169 -6.12 -10.63 -12.00
N ASP A 170 -6.16 -11.10 -13.24
CA ASP A 170 -7.39 -11.45 -13.94
C ASP A 170 -8.08 -12.65 -13.28
N LEU A 171 -7.32 -13.66 -12.86
CA LEU A 171 -7.84 -14.78 -12.06
C LEU A 171 -8.42 -14.31 -10.73
N ARG A 172 -7.67 -13.49 -9.97
CA ARG A 172 -8.14 -12.90 -8.70
C ARG A 172 -9.39 -12.05 -8.91
N ARG A 173 -9.45 -11.27 -10.00
CA ARG A 173 -10.63 -10.50 -10.39
C ARG A 173 -11.82 -11.43 -10.64
N ALA A 174 -11.63 -12.50 -11.39
CA ALA A 174 -12.69 -13.47 -11.70
C ALA A 174 -13.22 -14.13 -10.42
N ILE A 175 -12.34 -14.60 -9.53
CA ILE A 175 -12.71 -15.22 -8.26
C ILE A 175 -13.42 -14.23 -7.34
N ALA A 176 -12.91 -13.01 -7.21
CA ALA A 176 -13.53 -11.98 -6.39
C ALA A 176 -14.89 -11.57 -6.96
N ARG A 177 -15.04 -11.50 -8.29
CA ARG A 177 -16.32 -11.21 -8.96
C ARG A 177 -17.35 -12.31 -8.71
N GLU A 178 -16.96 -13.57 -8.88
CA GLU A 178 -17.85 -14.70 -8.57
C GLU A 178 -18.20 -14.76 -7.08
N SER A 179 -17.23 -14.45 -6.20
CA SER A 179 -17.48 -14.34 -4.77
C SER A 179 -18.50 -13.24 -4.47
N ALA A 180 -18.32 -12.03 -5.03
CA ALA A 180 -19.28 -10.93 -4.88
C ALA A 180 -20.69 -11.35 -5.36
N ARG A 181 -20.79 -12.08 -6.49
CA ARG A 181 -22.06 -12.63 -6.99
C ARG A 181 -22.68 -13.65 -6.02
N LEU A 182 -21.88 -14.59 -5.51
CA LEU A 182 -22.33 -15.63 -4.56
C LEU A 182 -22.84 -15.02 -3.24
N PHE A 183 -22.14 -14.02 -2.72
CA PHE A 183 -22.53 -13.27 -1.53
C PHE A 183 -23.55 -12.16 -1.80
N LYS A 184 -24.01 -12.02 -3.05
CA LYS A 184 -25.03 -11.05 -3.48
C LYS A 184 -24.65 -9.59 -3.17
N LEU A 185 -23.35 -9.28 -3.22
CA LEU A 185 -22.84 -7.93 -3.04
C LEU A 185 -23.22 -7.09 -4.26
N LYS A 186 -23.91 -5.97 -4.02
CA LYS A 186 -24.34 -5.02 -5.07
C LYS A 186 -23.49 -3.75 -5.10
N ASN A 187 -22.66 -3.56 -4.09
CA ASN A 187 -21.85 -2.39 -3.81
C ASN A 187 -20.37 -2.62 -4.16
N VAL A 188 -20.10 -3.47 -5.16
CA VAL A 188 -18.75 -3.84 -5.57
C VAL A 188 -18.62 -3.71 -7.09
N GLU A 189 -17.64 -2.92 -7.53
CA GLU A 189 -17.28 -2.71 -8.93
C GLU A 189 -15.82 -3.10 -9.16
N PHE A 190 -15.48 -3.56 -10.37
CA PHE A 190 -14.11 -3.95 -10.72
C PHE A 190 -13.56 -2.99 -11.76
N GLN A 191 -12.52 -2.21 -11.40
CA GLN A 191 -11.89 -1.21 -12.25
C GLN A 191 -10.39 -1.48 -12.34
N ASP A 192 -9.90 -1.83 -13.54
CA ASP A 192 -8.49 -2.20 -13.78
C ASP A 192 -7.98 -3.21 -12.74
N ARG A 193 -6.94 -2.85 -11.97
CA ARG A 193 -6.33 -3.68 -10.92
C ARG A 193 -6.99 -3.53 -9.55
N HIS A 194 -8.16 -2.91 -9.45
CA HIS A 194 -8.83 -2.61 -8.20
C HIS A 194 -10.26 -3.14 -8.14
N ILE A 195 -10.69 -3.43 -6.92
CA ILE A 195 -12.07 -3.60 -6.52
C ILE A 195 -12.50 -2.31 -5.83
N ILE A 196 -13.51 -1.63 -6.36
CA ILE A 196 -14.13 -0.45 -5.76
C ILE A 196 -15.34 -0.92 -4.96
N ILE A 197 -15.41 -0.53 -3.69
CA ILE A 197 -16.43 -1.00 -2.76
C ILE A 197 -17.13 0.21 -2.15
N GLU A 198 -18.45 0.31 -2.34
CA GLU A 198 -19.27 1.35 -1.72
C GLU A 198 -19.72 0.89 -0.33
N GLY A 199 -18.97 1.27 0.69
CA GLY A 199 -19.29 0.95 2.08
C GLY A 199 -20.37 1.85 2.69
N HIS A 200 -20.82 1.48 3.88
CA HIS A 200 -21.70 2.30 4.71
C HIS A 200 -20.99 3.53 5.28
N TYR A 201 -19.73 3.38 5.72
CA TYR A 201 -18.97 4.47 6.34
C TYR A 201 -18.18 5.30 5.32
N THR A 202 -17.66 4.66 4.26
CA THR A 202 -16.89 5.31 3.19
C THR A 202 -16.76 4.38 1.99
N ASN A 203 -16.30 4.90 0.85
CA ASN A 203 -15.91 4.07 -0.28
C ASN A 203 -14.48 3.57 -0.11
N TYR A 204 -14.19 2.38 -0.64
CA TYR A 204 -12.88 1.73 -0.58
C TYR A 204 -12.36 1.37 -1.97
N SER A 205 -11.04 1.27 -2.08
CA SER A 205 -10.34 0.66 -3.21
C SER A 205 -9.41 -0.42 -2.69
N LEU A 206 -9.60 -1.65 -3.15
CA LEU A 206 -8.81 -2.82 -2.79
C LEU A 206 -8.01 -3.28 -4.02
N HIS A 207 -6.68 -3.29 -3.91
CA HIS A 207 -5.80 -3.66 -5.03
C HIS A 207 -5.69 -5.19 -5.18
N LEU A 208 -5.97 -5.70 -6.38
CA LEU A 208 -6.02 -7.13 -6.71
C LEU A 208 -4.63 -7.81 -6.74
N GLY A 209 -3.54 -7.05 -6.85
CA GLY A 209 -2.19 -7.60 -6.82
C GLY A 209 -1.65 -7.76 -5.39
N SER A 210 -1.83 -6.73 -4.56
CA SER A 210 -1.19 -6.59 -3.24
C SER A 210 -2.13 -6.86 -2.06
N GLY A 211 -3.45 -6.72 -2.24
CA GLY A 211 -4.41 -6.77 -1.14
C GLY A 211 -4.49 -5.49 -0.31
N VAL A 212 -3.84 -4.42 -0.77
CA VAL A 212 -3.80 -3.10 -0.10
C VAL A 212 -5.16 -2.40 -0.24
N VAL A 213 -5.59 -1.73 0.83
CA VAL A 213 -6.88 -1.03 0.91
C VAL A 213 -6.65 0.47 1.11
N HIS A 214 -7.37 1.27 0.34
CA HIS A 214 -7.45 2.72 0.50
C HIS A 214 -8.90 3.17 0.67
N LYS A 215 -9.11 4.20 1.49
CA LYS A 215 -10.35 4.97 1.59
C LYS A 215 -10.48 5.91 0.38
N ARG A 216 -11.71 6.18 -0.06
CA ARG A 216 -12.03 7.11 -1.16
C ARG A 216 -13.16 8.06 -0.75
N PRO A 217 -12.90 9.36 -0.54
CA PRO A 217 -11.59 9.99 -0.42
C PRO A 217 -10.90 9.64 0.91
N GLY A 218 -9.58 9.43 0.90
CA GLY A 218 -8.82 9.24 2.14
C GLY A 218 -7.54 8.44 1.98
N GLY A 219 -7.01 8.00 3.12
CA GLY A 219 -5.72 7.32 3.22
C GLY A 219 -5.80 5.78 3.15
N PHE A 220 -4.63 5.18 3.30
CA PHE A 220 -4.44 3.74 3.49
C PHE A 220 -5.18 3.22 4.72
N ILE A 221 -5.75 2.01 4.60
CA ILE A 221 -6.34 1.27 5.73
C ILE A 221 -5.56 -0.03 5.89
N ASN A 222 -4.92 -0.18 7.05
CA ASN A 222 -4.26 -1.41 7.42
C ASN A 222 -5.28 -2.45 7.88
N ILE A 223 -5.47 -3.50 7.08
CA ILE A 223 -6.23 -4.69 7.47
C ILE A 223 -5.26 -5.86 7.43
N ILE A 224 -4.90 -6.33 8.63
CA ILE A 224 -4.01 -7.48 8.80
C ILE A 224 -4.80 -8.75 8.43
N PRO A 225 -4.30 -9.59 7.51
CA PRO A 225 -4.92 -10.88 7.26
C PRO A 225 -4.82 -11.75 8.51
N VAL A 226 -5.95 -12.10 9.11
CA VAL A 226 -5.98 -13.21 10.06
C VAL A 226 -6.01 -14.47 9.23
N HIS A 227 -4.84 -15.07 8.98
CA HIS A 227 -4.76 -16.42 8.43
C HIS A 227 -5.35 -17.37 9.48
N SER A 228 -6.67 -17.54 9.46
CA SER A 228 -7.34 -18.34 10.47
C SER A 228 -6.91 -19.78 10.33
N SER A 229 -6.07 -20.22 11.26
CA SER A 229 -6.15 -21.56 11.82
C SER A 229 -7.60 -21.76 12.29
N HIS A 230 -8.44 -22.33 11.42
CA HIS A 230 -9.60 -23.16 11.76
C HIS A 230 -11.02 -22.55 11.91
N ARG A 231 -11.35 -21.35 11.42
CA ARG A 231 -12.78 -20.97 11.27
C ARG A 231 -13.10 -20.22 9.98
N GLY A 232 -13.93 -20.86 9.14
CA GLY A 232 -14.56 -20.23 7.98
C GLY A 232 -13.65 -20.12 6.77
N ARG A 233 -13.17 -21.24 6.23
CA ARG A 233 -12.56 -21.24 4.89
C ARG A 233 -13.60 -20.72 3.90
N ILE A 234 -13.36 -19.56 3.31
CA ILE A 234 -14.06 -19.13 2.10
C ILE A 234 -13.79 -20.21 1.05
N PHE A 235 -14.85 -20.77 0.47
CA PHE A 235 -14.71 -21.75 -0.59
C PHE A 235 -14.06 -21.07 -1.80
N LEU A 236 -12.85 -21.52 -2.15
CA LEU A 236 -12.19 -21.19 -3.41
C LEU A 236 -12.30 -22.44 -4.32
N PRO A 237 -12.63 -22.27 -5.62
CA PRO A 237 -12.91 -23.39 -6.53
C PRO A 237 -11.68 -24.21 -6.94
N PHE A 238 -10.49 -23.93 -6.38
CA PHE A 238 -9.23 -24.61 -6.67
C PHE A 238 -8.53 -24.98 -5.35
N MET A 239 -7.80 -26.10 -5.34
CA MET A 239 -7.02 -26.59 -4.20
C MET A 239 -5.72 -25.81 -3.95
N ASP A 240 -5.24 -25.06 -4.95
CA ASP A 240 -4.03 -24.25 -4.80
C ASP A 240 -4.31 -23.05 -3.91
N GLU A 241 -3.63 -23.07 -2.76
CA GLU A 241 -3.58 -21.99 -1.79
C GLU A 241 -2.88 -20.79 -2.47
N ASP A 242 -3.65 -19.87 -3.07
CA ASP A 242 -3.22 -18.48 -3.20
C ASP A 242 -3.71 -17.71 -1.97
N PRO A 243 -2.95 -17.65 -0.86
CA PRO A 243 -3.30 -16.88 0.33
C PRO A 243 -3.71 -15.45 0.00
N LYS A 244 -3.15 -14.87 -1.07
CA LYS A 244 -3.47 -13.51 -1.48
C LYS A 244 -4.87 -13.41 -2.07
N THR A 245 -5.32 -14.40 -2.85
CA THR A 245 -6.71 -14.49 -3.31
C THR A 245 -7.65 -14.58 -2.12
N ALA A 246 -7.36 -15.44 -1.15
CA ALA A 246 -8.18 -15.58 0.06
C ALA A 246 -8.24 -14.27 0.85
N GLU A 247 -7.10 -13.59 1.02
CA GLU A 247 -7.00 -12.28 1.66
C GLU A 247 -7.84 -11.22 0.93
N ILE A 248 -7.71 -11.10 -0.39
CA ILE A 248 -8.46 -10.14 -1.21
C ILE A 248 -9.96 -10.38 -1.08
N VAL A 249 -10.42 -11.63 -1.23
CA VAL A 249 -11.85 -11.94 -1.10
C VAL A 249 -12.33 -11.62 0.31
N SER A 250 -11.56 -11.97 1.34
CA SER A 250 -11.90 -11.68 2.74
C SER A 250 -12.02 -10.19 3.00
N LYS A 251 -11.06 -9.39 2.55
CA LYS A 251 -11.10 -7.92 2.65
C LYS A 251 -12.28 -7.33 1.89
N MET A 252 -12.57 -7.83 0.70
CA MET A 252 -13.73 -7.38 -0.09
C MET A 252 -15.05 -7.62 0.66
N LEU A 253 -15.27 -8.84 1.18
CA LEU A 253 -16.49 -9.17 1.94
C LEU A 253 -16.60 -8.33 3.21
N LEU A 254 -15.48 -8.17 3.94
CA LEU A 254 -15.40 -7.38 5.15
C LEU A 254 -15.80 -5.91 4.92
N LEU A 255 -15.26 -5.31 3.86
CA LEU A 255 -15.49 -3.90 3.52
C LEU A 255 -16.86 -3.66 2.87
N ALA A 256 -17.39 -4.63 2.13
CA ALA A 256 -18.72 -4.53 1.53
C ALA A 256 -19.84 -4.55 2.59
N GLU A 257 -19.57 -5.09 3.78
CA GLU A 257 -20.47 -5.08 4.93
C GLU A 257 -19.87 -4.29 6.12
N ASP A 258 -19.15 -3.19 5.85
CA ASP A 258 -18.40 -2.42 6.86
C ASP A 258 -19.24 -1.96 8.07
N LYS A 259 -20.57 -1.78 7.93
CA LYS A 259 -21.50 -1.53 9.04
C LYS A 259 -21.43 -2.59 10.15
N LYS A 260 -21.03 -3.82 9.82
CA LYS A 260 -20.87 -4.95 10.76
C LYS A 260 -19.49 -4.99 11.42
N LEU A 261 -18.55 -4.12 11.04
CA LEU A 261 -17.22 -4.06 11.63
C LEU A 261 -17.30 -3.77 13.13
N LYS A 262 -16.53 -4.54 13.90
CA LYS A 262 -16.38 -4.38 15.35
C LYS A 262 -14.94 -4.11 15.78
N ASP A 263 -13.98 -4.30 14.87
CA ASP A 263 -12.57 -4.10 15.18
C ASP A 263 -12.29 -2.60 15.35
N PRO A 264 -11.95 -2.14 16.57
CA PRO A 264 -11.72 -0.73 16.82
C PRO A 264 -10.51 -0.19 16.06
N THR A 265 -9.52 -1.03 15.72
CA THR A 265 -8.34 -0.62 14.96
C THR A 265 -8.69 -0.27 13.51
N ILE A 266 -9.60 -1.02 12.89
CA ILE A 266 -10.08 -0.74 11.53
C ILE A 266 -11.05 0.44 11.55
N LEU A 267 -11.99 0.48 12.50
CA LEU A 267 -12.98 1.57 12.60
C LEU A 267 -12.32 2.94 12.82
N THR A 268 -11.28 3.01 13.65
CA THR A 268 -10.53 4.25 13.88
C THR A 268 -9.90 4.77 12.58
N GLN A 269 -9.31 3.88 11.77
CA GLN A 269 -8.73 4.24 10.47
C GLN A 269 -9.78 4.66 9.44
N ILE A 270 -11.02 4.15 9.53
CA ILE A 270 -12.13 4.52 8.64
C ILE A 270 -12.68 5.91 8.99
N HIS A 271 -12.79 6.22 10.29
CA HIS A 271 -13.37 7.48 10.77
C HIS A 271 -12.41 8.66 10.73
N ASN A 272 -11.10 8.40 10.80
CA ASN A 272 -10.06 9.40 10.61
C ASN A 272 -9.77 9.66 9.11
#